data_AF-A0A960H357-F1
#
_entry.id   AF-A0A960H357-F1
#
_cell.length_a   1.000
_cell.length_b   1.000
_cell.length_c   1.000
_cell.angle_alpha   90.00
_cell.angle_beta   90.00
_cell.angle_gamma   90.00
#
_symmetry.space_group_name_H-M   'P 1'
#
loop_
_entity.id
_entity.type
_entity.pdbx_description
1 polymer ?
#
loop_
_entity_poly.entity_id
_entity_poly.type
_entity_poly.pdbx_seq_one_letter_code
_entity_poly.pdbx_strand_id
1 'polypeptide(L)'
;VATQQLADELGVAASSATNMAKRLHEQGLLSHTPYHGVELTAEGRQVALDVIRRHRLLETFLAEKVGLGWDEVHDEAERLEHHLSDRLEARLDSMLGFPETDPHGDPIPRDGAPLDPDPTLLQLPVGATGTVSRVSDRDPEHLRYLGALGIGPGG
;
A
#
# COMPACT_ATOMS: atom_id res chain seq x y z
N VAL A 1 -13.32 -8.21 -7.30
CA VAL A 1 -13.37 -8.52 -5.84
C VAL A 1 -14.81 -8.47 -5.35
N ALA A 2 -15.30 -9.43 -4.57
CA ALA A 2 -16.66 -9.40 -4.04
C ALA A 2 -16.82 -8.30 -2.98
N THR A 3 -17.98 -7.61 -2.94
CA THR A 3 -18.21 -6.51 -1.97
C THR A 3 -18.21 -6.99 -0.52
N GLN A 4 -18.59 -8.25 -0.27
CA GLN A 4 -18.48 -8.85 1.06
C GLN A 4 -17.02 -8.99 1.51
N GLN A 5 -16.13 -9.44 0.62
CA GLN A 5 -14.71 -9.55 0.92
C GLN A 5 -14.10 -8.17 1.23
N LEU A 6 -14.50 -7.14 0.49
CA LEU A 6 -14.09 -5.75 0.79
C LEU A 6 -14.60 -5.27 2.15
N ALA A 7 -15.83 -5.63 2.51
CA ALA A 7 -16.39 -5.26 3.81
C ALA A 7 -15.61 -5.89 4.97
N ASP A 8 -15.25 -7.17 4.82
CA ASP A 8 -14.48 -7.92 5.81
C ASP A 8 -13.06 -7.35 5.95
N GLU A 9 -12.35 -7.09 4.85
CA GLU A 9 -11.00 -6.51 4.86
C GLU A 9 -10.96 -5.07 5.41
N LEU A 10 -11.98 -4.26 5.12
CA LEU A 10 -12.06 -2.87 5.58
C LEU A 10 -12.71 -2.74 6.98
N GLY A 11 -13.19 -3.84 7.57
CA GLY A 11 -13.87 -3.81 8.87
C GLY A 11 -15.18 -3.00 8.89
N VAL A 12 -15.88 -2.91 7.76
CA VAL A 12 -17.12 -2.12 7.61
C VAL A 12 -18.34 -3.00 7.39
N ALA A 13 -19.55 -2.47 7.63
CA ALA A 13 -20.78 -3.17 7.28
C ALA A 13 -20.87 -3.43 5.76
N ALA A 14 -21.37 -4.59 5.36
CA ALA A 14 -21.55 -4.98 3.95
C ALA A 14 -22.40 -3.97 3.15
N SER A 15 -23.40 -3.36 3.79
CA SER A 15 -24.22 -2.30 3.20
C SER A 15 -23.41 -1.03 2.91
N SER A 16 -22.47 -0.67 3.80
CA SER A 16 -21.56 0.47 3.62
C SER A 16 -20.61 0.22 2.45
N ALA A 17 -19.97 -0.96 2.38
CA ALA A 17 -19.11 -1.34 1.27
C ALA A 17 -19.87 -1.30 -0.08
N THR A 18 -21.08 -1.84 -0.13
CA THR A 18 -21.93 -1.83 -1.34
C THR A 18 -22.31 -0.40 -1.76
N ASN A 19 -22.68 0.46 -0.81
CA ASN A 19 -23.03 1.85 -1.10
C ASN A 19 -21.83 2.65 -1.62
N MET A 20 -20.64 2.43 -1.05
CA MET A 20 -19.41 3.08 -1.52
C MET A 20 -18.98 2.58 -2.90
N ALA A 21 -19.05 1.26 -3.14
CA ALA A 21 -18.84 0.67 -4.46
C ALA A 21 -19.74 1.30 -5.53
N LYS A 22 -21.03 1.50 -5.21
CA LYS A 22 -21.97 2.17 -6.12
C LYS A 22 -21.56 3.61 -6.42
N ARG A 23 -21.17 4.39 -5.40
CA ARG A 23 -20.73 5.78 -5.58
C ARG A 23 -19.48 5.88 -6.46
N LEU A 24 -18.49 5.02 -6.23
CA LEU A 24 -17.27 4.98 -7.04
C LEU A 24 -17.55 4.51 -8.48
N HIS A 25 -18.53 3.62 -8.67
CA HIS A 25 -19.01 3.26 -10.01
C HIS A 25 -19.69 4.44 -10.73
N GLU A 26 -20.57 5.17 -10.04
CA GLU A 26 -21.21 6.39 -10.56
C GLU A 26 -20.19 7.49 -10.93
N GLN A 27 -19.02 7.50 -10.28
CA GLN A 27 -17.88 8.36 -10.61
C GLN A 27 -16.98 7.82 -11.73
N GLY A 28 -17.23 6.62 -12.24
CA GLY A 28 -16.43 5.98 -13.29
C GLY A 28 -15.09 5.39 -12.81
N LEU A 29 -14.89 5.24 -11.49
CA LEU A 29 -13.66 4.70 -10.91
C LEU A 29 -13.71 3.18 -10.72
N LEU A 30 -14.91 2.61 -10.63
CA LEU A 30 -15.12 1.17 -10.57
C LEU A 30 -16.03 0.69 -11.71
N SER A 31 -15.76 -0.50 -12.22
CA SER A 31 -16.78 -1.30 -12.89
C SER A 31 -17.46 -2.16 -11.82
N HIS A 32 -18.79 -2.16 -11.80
CA HIS A 32 -19.57 -3.04 -10.94
C HIS A 32 -20.48 -3.90 -11.81
N THR A 33 -20.22 -5.20 -11.80
CA THR A 33 -21.07 -6.15 -12.50
C THR A 33 -21.87 -6.93 -11.44
N PRO A 34 -23.22 -6.93 -11.49
CA PRO A 34 -24.03 -7.70 -10.56
C PRO A 34 -23.53 -9.15 -10.45
N TYR A 35 -23.38 -9.66 -9.23
CA TYR A 35 -22.87 -11.00 -8.90
C TYR A 35 -21.38 -11.26 -9.20
N HIS A 36 -20.67 -10.34 -9.84
CA HIS A 36 -19.24 -10.46 -10.16
C HIS A 36 -18.34 -9.54 -9.30
N GLY A 37 -18.95 -8.69 -8.47
CA GLY A 37 -18.23 -7.78 -7.59
C GLY A 37 -17.77 -6.51 -8.30
N VAL A 38 -16.67 -5.92 -7.81
CA VAL A 38 -16.10 -4.67 -8.34
C VAL A 38 -14.68 -4.87 -8.86
N GLU A 39 -14.34 -4.09 -9.88
CA GLU A 39 -12.98 -3.95 -10.41
C GLU A 39 -12.68 -2.47 -10.67
N LEU A 40 -11.41 -2.07 -10.57
CA LEU A 40 -10.99 -0.71 -10.91
C LEU A 40 -11.09 -0.49 -12.43
N THR A 41 -11.58 0.67 -12.84
CA THR A 41 -11.38 1.16 -14.21
C THR A 41 -9.94 1.61 -14.40
N ALA A 42 -9.56 2.01 -15.62
CA ALA A 42 -8.24 2.58 -15.86
C ALA A 42 -8.03 3.87 -15.04
N GLU A 43 -9.05 4.70 -14.97
CA GLU A 43 -9.07 5.94 -14.18
C GLU A 43 -9.02 5.65 -12.69
N GLY A 44 -9.82 4.68 -12.21
CA GLY A 44 -9.79 4.25 -10.80
C GLY A 44 -8.44 3.67 -10.41
N ARG A 45 -7.79 2.92 -11.30
CA ARG A 45 -6.44 2.39 -11.08
C ARG A 45 -5.43 3.51 -10.92
N GLN A 46 -5.50 4.56 -11.74
CA GLN A 46 -4.60 5.71 -11.59
C GLN A 46 -4.78 6.39 -10.22
N VAL A 47 -6.03 6.65 -9.82
CA VAL A 47 -6.32 7.25 -8.52
C VAL A 47 -5.80 6.38 -7.36
N ALA A 48 -5.99 5.06 -7.44
CA ALA A 48 -5.47 4.13 -6.43
C ALA A 48 -3.94 4.16 -6.35
N LEU A 49 -3.25 4.21 -7.50
CA LEU A 49 -1.78 4.30 -7.53
C LEU A 49 -1.27 5.63 -6.97
N ASP A 50 -1.98 6.74 -7.20
CA ASP A 50 -1.62 8.04 -6.61
C ASP A 50 -1.75 8.01 -5.08
N VAL A 51 -2.80 7.37 -4.54
CA VAL A 51 -2.96 7.20 -3.09
C VAL A 51 -1.83 6.35 -2.51
N ILE A 52 -1.55 5.18 -3.10
CA ILE A 52 -0.45 4.30 -2.67
C ILE A 52 0.90 5.03 -2.72
N ARG A 53 1.12 5.82 -3.76
CA ARG A 53 2.36 6.60 -3.89
C ARG A 53 2.53 7.63 -2.78
N ARG A 54 1.46 8.35 -2.42
CA ARG A 54 1.49 9.32 -1.31
C ARG A 54 1.73 8.63 0.02
N HIS A 55 1.07 7.50 0.27
CA HIS A 55 1.27 6.66 1.45
C HIS A 55 2.75 6.31 1.62
N ARG A 56 3.32 5.63 0.62
CA ARG A 56 4.69 5.12 0.66
C ARG A 56 5.74 6.23 0.77
N LEU A 57 5.54 7.35 0.09
CA LEU A 57 6.41 8.53 0.24
C LEU A 57 6.36 9.13 1.65
N LEU A 58 5.17 9.16 2.27
CA LEU A 58 5.01 9.62 3.65
C LEU A 58 5.69 8.66 4.61
N GLU A 59 5.55 7.35 4.45
CA GLU A 59 6.25 6.37 5.28
C GLU A 59 7.76 6.54 5.20
N THR A 60 8.32 6.65 3.99
CA THR A 60 9.76 6.91 3.80
C THR A 60 10.17 8.22 4.48
N PHE A 61 9.38 9.29 4.33
CA PHE A 61 9.67 10.57 4.96
C PHE A 61 9.64 10.49 6.50
N LEU A 62 8.62 9.86 7.06
CA LEU A 62 8.44 9.71 8.49
C LEU A 62 9.55 8.85 9.09
N ALA A 63 9.95 7.76 8.43
CA ALA A 63 11.08 6.94 8.85
C ALA A 63 12.41 7.70 8.77
N GLU A 64 12.75 8.26 7.61
CA GLU A 64 14.10 8.81 7.40
C GLU A 64 14.33 10.20 8.02
N LYS A 65 13.30 11.05 8.02
CA LYS A 65 13.45 12.48 8.35
C LYS A 65 12.84 12.83 9.70
N VAL A 66 11.78 12.14 10.12
CA VAL A 66 11.16 12.34 11.43
C VAL A 66 11.72 11.35 12.45
N GLY A 67 12.09 10.14 12.02
CA GLY A 67 12.66 9.10 12.88
C GLY A 67 11.61 8.23 13.57
N LEU A 68 10.43 8.08 12.98
CA LEU A 68 9.44 7.11 13.45
C LEU A 68 9.90 5.68 13.16
N GLY A 69 9.51 4.74 14.03
CA GLY A 69 9.75 3.32 13.79
C GLY A 69 9.01 2.84 12.54
N TRP A 70 9.60 1.90 11.81
CA TRP A 70 8.94 1.28 10.65
C TRP A 70 7.63 0.57 11.00
N ASP A 71 7.39 0.24 12.26
CA ASP A 71 6.14 -0.30 12.79
C ASP A 71 5.11 0.78 13.15
N GLU A 72 5.49 2.05 13.12
CA GLU A 72 4.65 3.21 13.47
C GLU A 72 4.30 4.08 12.26
N VAL A 73 5.10 4.04 11.19
CA VAL A 73 4.93 4.94 10.04
C VAL A 73 3.60 4.75 9.30
N HIS A 74 3.09 3.52 9.22
CA HIS A 74 1.86 3.19 8.50
C HIS A 74 0.66 3.98 9.03
N ASP A 75 0.45 3.94 10.36
CA ASP A 75 -0.69 4.59 11.02
C ASP A 75 -0.69 6.11 10.82
N GLU A 76 0.49 6.74 10.75
CA GLU A 76 0.61 8.18 10.51
C GLU A 76 0.50 8.51 9.01
N ALA A 77 1.05 7.67 8.13
CA ALA A 77 0.92 7.84 6.69
C ALA A 77 -0.54 7.73 6.23
N GLU A 78 -1.30 6.74 6.73
CA GLU A 78 -2.72 6.53 6.43
C GLU A 78 -3.57 7.77 6.74
N ARG A 79 -3.27 8.48 7.84
CA ARG A 79 -3.99 9.72 8.20
C ARG A 79 -3.67 10.90 7.30
N LEU A 80 -2.50 10.90 6.66
CA LEU A 80 -1.95 12.06 5.95
C LEU A 80 -2.07 11.95 4.42
N GLU A 81 -2.11 10.74 3.87
CA GLU A 81 -2.03 10.47 2.43
C GLU A 81 -3.11 11.19 1.61
N HIS A 82 -4.33 11.30 2.15
CA HIS A 82 -5.47 11.94 1.47
C HIS A 82 -5.42 13.47 1.53
N HIS A 83 -4.49 14.04 2.29
CA HIS A 83 -4.33 15.48 2.47
C HIS A 83 -3.10 16.03 1.74
N LEU A 84 -2.32 15.16 1.09
CA LEU A 84 -1.13 15.54 0.36
C LEU A 84 -1.50 16.08 -1.02
N SER A 85 -1.22 17.37 -1.26
CA SER A 85 -1.34 17.94 -2.61
C SER A 85 -0.21 17.43 -3.53
N ASP A 86 -0.46 17.33 -4.84
CA ASP A 86 0.54 16.92 -5.83
C ASP A 86 1.85 17.73 -5.75
N ARG A 87 1.74 19.03 -5.45
CA ARG A 87 2.92 19.91 -5.27
C ARG A 87 3.78 19.48 -4.08
N LEU A 88 3.14 19.10 -2.97
CA LEU A 88 3.84 18.68 -1.76
C LEU A 88 4.40 17.27 -1.94
N GLU A 89 3.64 16.36 -2.55
CA GLU A 89 4.10 15.03 -2.94
C GLU A 89 5.38 15.09 -3.80
N ALA A 90 5.36 15.87 -4.89
CA ALA A 90 6.54 16.05 -5.74
C ALA A 90 7.74 16.60 -4.98
N ARG A 91 7.50 17.46 -3.98
CA ARG A 91 8.56 18.01 -3.13
C ARG A 91 9.11 16.98 -2.15
N LEU A 92 8.25 16.12 -1.59
CA LEU A 92 8.67 15.00 -0.74
C LEU A 92 9.53 14.01 -1.54
N ASP A 93 9.06 13.55 -2.72
CA ASP A 93 9.81 12.63 -3.58
C ASP A 93 11.21 13.19 -3.92
N SER A 94 11.27 14.47 -4.31
CA SER A 94 12.53 15.18 -4.57
C SER A 94 13.44 15.26 -3.34
N MET A 95 12.88 15.49 -2.15
CA MET A 95 13.64 15.67 -0.92
C MET A 95 14.21 14.35 -0.40
N LEU A 96 13.50 13.25 -0.66
CA LEU A 96 13.93 11.89 -0.36
C LEU A 96 14.92 11.34 -1.39
N GLY A 97 15.19 12.07 -2.48
CA GLY A 97 16.13 11.64 -3.51
C GLY A 97 15.55 10.61 -4.47
N PHE A 98 14.24 10.65 -4.69
CA PHE A 98 13.50 9.74 -5.58
C PHE A 98 13.58 8.27 -5.17
N PRO A 99 13.17 7.92 -3.93
CA PRO A 99 13.22 6.54 -3.44
C PRO A 99 12.40 5.59 -4.34
N GLU A 100 12.88 4.37 -4.54
CA GLU A 100 12.17 3.35 -5.32
C GLU A 100 11.21 2.52 -4.47
N THR A 101 11.46 2.41 -3.17
CA THR A 101 10.67 1.64 -2.21
C THR A 101 10.45 2.42 -0.91
N ASP A 102 9.43 2.01 -0.16
CA ASP A 102 9.20 2.46 1.23
C ASP A 102 10.10 1.68 2.23
N PRO A 103 10.01 1.97 3.54
CA PRO A 103 10.77 1.27 4.58
C PRO A 103 10.50 -0.23 4.69
N HIS A 104 9.36 -0.70 4.18
CA HIS A 104 8.96 -2.11 4.19
C HIS A 104 9.31 -2.83 2.88
N GLY A 105 9.94 -2.13 1.93
CA GLY A 105 10.40 -2.66 0.65
C GLY A 105 9.36 -2.60 -0.45
N ASP A 106 8.22 -1.98 -0.18
CA ASP A 106 7.10 -1.89 -1.10
C ASP A 106 7.35 -0.78 -2.15
N PRO A 107 7.15 -1.05 -3.45
CA PRO A 107 7.60 -0.17 -4.53
C PRO A 107 6.78 1.11 -4.58
N ILE A 108 7.42 2.27 -4.59
CA ILE A 108 6.72 3.55 -4.76
C ILE A 108 6.26 3.65 -6.22
N PRO A 109 4.95 3.67 -6.52
CA PRO A 109 4.46 3.70 -7.89
C PRO A 109 5.03 4.89 -8.68
N ARG A 110 5.43 4.66 -9.92
CA ARG A 110 5.82 5.67 -10.91
C ARG A 110 5.07 5.43 -12.20
N ASP A 111 4.54 6.48 -12.82
CA ASP A 111 3.93 6.46 -14.16
C ASP A 111 2.90 5.33 -14.40
N GLY A 112 2.14 4.94 -13.38
CA GLY A 112 1.12 3.89 -13.51
C GLY A 112 1.66 2.45 -13.55
N ALA A 113 2.94 2.23 -13.24
CA ALA A 113 3.61 0.94 -13.32
C ALA A 113 2.87 -0.17 -12.50
N PRO A 114 2.88 -1.43 -12.98
CA PRO A 114 2.37 -2.56 -12.21
C PRO A 114 3.12 -2.73 -10.88
N LEU A 115 2.38 -3.05 -9.82
CA LEU A 115 2.92 -3.46 -8.53
C LEU A 115 2.91 -4.99 -8.47
N ASP A 116 3.74 -5.62 -9.31
CA ASP A 116 3.79 -7.08 -9.35
C ASP A 116 4.35 -7.61 -8.02
N PRO A 117 3.69 -8.61 -7.40
CA PRO A 117 4.17 -9.20 -6.17
C PRO A 117 5.33 -10.17 -6.43
N ASP A 118 6.31 -10.15 -5.54
CA ASP A 118 7.32 -11.20 -5.46
C ASP A 118 6.70 -12.51 -4.93
N PRO A 119 7.31 -13.68 -5.19
CA PRO A 119 6.88 -14.93 -4.58
C PRO A 119 6.98 -14.84 -3.05
N THR A 120 5.97 -15.36 -2.37
CA THR A 120 5.97 -15.45 -0.91
C THR A 120 6.95 -16.53 -0.43
N LEU A 121 7.45 -16.39 0.80
CA LEU A 121 8.38 -17.37 1.39
C LEU A 121 7.83 -18.82 1.33
N LEU A 122 6.51 -19.00 1.48
CA LEU A 122 5.85 -20.30 1.44
C LEU A 122 5.87 -20.97 0.05
N GLN A 123 6.10 -20.19 -1.01
CA GLN A 123 6.20 -20.69 -2.38
C GLN A 123 7.62 -21.14 -2.75
N LEU A 124 8.61 -20.88 -1.88
CA LEU A 124 9.99 -21.24 -2.13
C LEU A 124 10.27 -22.72 -1.76
N PRO A 125 11.06 -23.44 -2.57
CA PRO A 125 11.51 -24.79 -2.21
C PRO A 125 12.32 -24.81 -0.92
N VAL A 126 12.24 -25.90 -0.17
CA VAL A 126 13.12 -26.12 0.99
C VAL A 126 14.59 -26.08 0.54
N GLY A 127 15.40 -25.28 1.24
CA GLY A 127 16.81 -25.06 0.91
C GLY A 127 17.05 -23.93 -0.09
N ALA A 128 16.01 -23.24 -0.57
CA ALA A 128 16.17 -22.02 -1.34
C ALA A 128 16.82 -20.91 -0.49
N THR A 129 17.53 -20.02 -1.17
CA THR A 129 18.12 -18.80 -0.60
C THR A 129 17.58 -17.60 -1.34
N GLY A 130 17.54 -16.45 -0.67
CA GLY A 130 17.04 -15.20 -1.24
C GLY A 130 17.26 -14.04 -0.28
N THR A 131 16.97 -12.85 -0.79
CA THR A 131 16.93 -11.61 -0.01
C THR A 131 15.48 -11.24 0.19
N VAL A 132 15.12 -10.81 1.41
CA VAL A 132 13.79 -10.26 1.68
C VAL A 132 13.62 -9.01 0.83
N SER A 133 12.68 -9.04 -0.11
CA SER A 133 12.34 -7.86 -0.90
C SER A 133 11.36 -6.96 -0.18
N ARG A 134 10.34 -7.55 0.47
CA ARG A 134 9.26 -6.83 1.15
C ARG A 134 8.79 -7.54 2.40
N VAL A 135 8.27 -6.77 3.34
CA VAL A 135 7.60 -7.27 4.56
C VAL A 135 6.23 -6.61 4.66
N SER A 136 5.19 -7.38 4.97
CA SER A 136 3.86 -6.82 5.20
C SER A 136 3.84 -5.95 6.45
N ASP A 137 3.25 -4.77 6.34
CA ASP A 137 3.08 -3.76 7.40
C ASP A 137 1.80 -3.90 8.24
N ARG A 138 0.83 -4.68 7.75
CA ARG A 138 -0.47 -4.98 8.39
C ARG A 138 -0.46 -5.33 9.88
N ASP A 139 0.65 -5.82 10.42
CA ASP A 139 0.78 -6.17 11.83
C ASP A 139 2.07 -5.58 12.43
N PRO A 140 1.96 -4.48 13.20
CA PRO A 140 3.09 -3.84 13.86
C PRO A 140 3.84 -4.76 14.83
N GLU A 141 3.17 -5.73 15.47
CA GLU A 141 3.84 -6.69 16.36
C GLU A 141 4.75 -7.63 15.58
N HIS A 142 4.30 -8.09 14.41
CA HIS A 142 5.14 -8.89 13.51
C HIS A 142 6.32 -8.09 12.96
N LEU A 143 6.12 -6.82 12.58
CA LEU A 143 7.23 -5.94 12.18
C LEU A 143 8.26 -5.84 13.31
N ARG A 144 7.85 -5.50 14.54
CA ARG A 144 8.78 -5.45 15.69
C ARG A 144 9.53 -6.75 15.91
N TYR A 145 8.83 -7.89 15.81
CA TYR A 145 9.45 -9.21 15.94
C TYR A 145 10.51 -9.48 14.86
N LEU A 146 10.19 -9.24 13.59
CA LEU A 146 11.13 -9.42 12.48
C LEU A 146 12.33 -8.47 12.60
N GLY A 147 12.08 -7.21 12.97
CA GLY A 147 13.12 -6.21 13.19
C GLY A 147 14.08 -6.60 14.32
N ALA A 148 13.56 -7.18 15.41
CA ALA A 148 14.39 -7.69 16.50
C ALA A 148 15.27 -8.89 16.09
N LEU A 149 14.86 -9.64 15.06
CA LEU A 149 15.65 -10.70 14.44
C LEU A 149 16.61 -10.19 13.36
N GLY A 150 16.58 -8.89 13.04
CA GLY A 150 17.33 -8.31 11.94
C GLY A 150 16.85 -8.78 10.56
N ILE A 151 15.56 -9.09 10.43
CA ILE A 151 14.93 -9.50 9.17
C ILE A 151 14.15 -8.30 8.63
N GLY A 152 14.61 -7.74 7.52
CA GLY A 152 13.93 -6.67 6.81
C GLY A 152 14.31 -6.62 5.33
N PRO A 153 13.74 -5.69 4.56
CA PRO A 153 14.11 -5.50 3.16
C PRO A 153 15.63 -5.36 2.99
N GLY A 154 16.23 -6.15 2.10
CA GLY A 154 17.67 -6.13 1.83
C GLY A 154 18.53 -7.06 2.70
N GLY A 155 17.99 -7.65 3.77
CA GLY A 155 18.69 -8.58 4.65
C GLY A 155 18.04 -8.68 6.02
#